data_AF-A0A1T4NV01-F1
#
_entry.id   AF-A0A1T4NV01-F1
#
_cell.length_a   1.000
_cell.length_b   1.000
_cell.length_c   1.000
_cell.angle_alpha   90.00
_cell.angle_beta   90.00
_cell.angle_gamma   90.00
#
_symmetry.space_group_name_H-M   'P 1'
#
loop_
_entity.id
_entity.type
_entity.pdbx_description
1 polymer ?
#
loop_
_entity_poly.entity_id
_entity_poly.type
_entity_poly.pdbx_seq_one_letter_code
_entity_poly.pdbx_strand_id
1 'polypeptide(L)'
;MKSADSRQTGNSANSGILLLSKQSGETSFASLSAVKKSLGTKKVGHTGTLDSFADGLLVVLTGHLTRLVSHITNFGKTYLALIEFGSETDTLDPTGNVIKTGRIPDEEEVRTALKKFKGEIDQVPPKFSALHVNGKRASDLMRSGEEVELAPRKITIHSIILLDFFEKYALVEVSCSKGTYIRSLARDIAKECGTVAHLRALRRTGVGPFYLKNAAGHEDLEEFTISNLVYGEKKSPKNRKEDPGFAEQVKNSTYPMTAEIARLCGFSPAMLCTGYVQDFANGRLLRRHSFYFEEKTPENCELAVFYPDLKFAGTVKRNGRKFSYGFVIPPEEQKLKIYSWEQVVNGNPLKDFGNKETALSIGSFDGMHIGHDSIFDSILEKKQLVPGIVTFRHTTRLEKSGKDFSGEVSSLSQKLEFFMRKGFNFVVVIDFSDDFTKIQGNDFLSILKNNCNVKYLAEGEDFRCGYKGLTDIPALKEFCAKNQIELNVVSFVDYSGKKVSSSRIREDVLDKKFNEISIMLKNPYTIDCAGFEWYRETIEGKNYLTAKKHGIQIFPPDGEYTVKIKMVISGSEEISATKTVACKLDSGLLRVLDSDGSLRGFVRAIQFGYPEK
;
A
#
# COMPACT_ATOMS: atom_id res chain seq x y z
N MET A 1 -8.87 11.91 36.23
CA MET A 1 -8.54 10.88 35.22
C MET A 1 -9.47 11.07 34.04
N LYS A 2 -8.99 11.70 32.96
CA LYS A 2 -9.78 11.97 31.74
C LYS A 2 -9.80 10.73 30.86
N SER A 3 -11.00 10.38 30.39
CA SER A 3 -11.35 9.25 29.53
C SER A 3 -10.51 9.19 28.27
N ALA A 4 -10.02 7.98 27.96
CA ALA A 4 -9.38 7.64 26.71
C ALA A 4 -10.35 7.84 25.55
N ASP A 5 -10.00 8.77 24.67
CA ASP A 5 -10.70 9.15 23.45
C ASP A 5 -10.77 7.96 22.48
N SER A 6 -11.98 7.45 22.24
CA SER A 6 -12.28 6.38 21.30
C SER A 6 -12.05 6.85 19.86
N ARG A 7 -10.83 6.73 19.37
CA ARG A 7 -10.54 6.92 17.94
C ARG A 7 -11.12 5.76 17.14
N GLN A 8 -12.33 5.96 16.63
CA GLN A 8 -12.90 5.12 15.57
C GLN A 8 -11.88 5.00 14.42
N THR A 9 -11.44 3.77 14.17
CA THR A 9 -10.58 3.38 13.07
C THR A 9 -11.32 3.62 11.75
N GLY A 10 -10.95 4.67 11.04
CA GLY A 10 -11.47 4.94 9.70
C GLY A 10 -11.14 3.76 8.77
N ASN A 11 -12.12 3.37 7.94
CA ASN A 11 -12.01 2.30 6.96
C ASN A 11 -10.70 2.42 6.15
N SER A 12 -9.87 1.38 6.15
CA SER A 12 -8.49 1.40 5.64
C SER A 12 -8.40 1.52 4.11
N ALA A 13 -9.46 1.11 3.41
CA ALA A 13 -9.50 0.95 1.95
C ALA A 13 -9.25 2.23 1.12
N ASN A 14 -9.28 3.43 1.71
CA ASN A 14 -9.23 4.71 0.96
C ASN A 14 -8.12 5.66 1.43
N SER A 15 -6.93 5.14 1.79
CA SER A 15 -5.76 5.97 2.13
C SER A 15 -4.96 6.36 0.86
N GLY A 16 -4.76 7.65 0.62
CA GLY A 16 -4.08 8.12 -0.58
C GLY A 16 -3.71 9.61 -0.55
N ILE A 17 -2.98 10.03 -1.58
CA ILE A 17 -2.60 11.40 -1.89
C ILE A 17 -3.46 11.85 -3.08
N LEU A 18 -4.40 12.74 -2.84
CA LEU A 18 -5.25 13.35 -3.85
C LEU A 18 -4.68 14.70 -4.28
N LEU A 19 -4.56 14.89 -5.60
CA LEU A 19 -4.32 16.19 -6.20
C LEU A 19 -5.67 16.83 -6.54
N LEU A 20 -6.04 17.90 -5.84
CA LEU A 20 -7.32 18.58 -6.01
C LEU A 20 -7.13 19.99 -6.59
N SER A 21 -7.89 20.34 -7.62
CA SER A 21 -8.00 21.73 -8.08
C SER A 21 -9.03 22.46 -7.21
N LYS A 22 -8.63 23.37 -6.31
CA LYS A 22 -9.56 24.21 -5.55
C LYS A 22 -10.13 25.31 -6.43
N GLN A 23 -11.43 25.58 -6.38
CA GLN A 23 -12.02 26.71 -7.09
C GLN A 23 -11.85 28.01 -6.30
N SER A 24 -11.84 29.15 -7.00
CA SER A 24 -11.92 30.46 -6.36
C SER A 24 -13.30 30.66 -5.71
N GLY A 25 -13.36 31.39 -4.60
CA GLY A 25 -14.58 31.69 -3.85
C GLY A 25 -14.87 30.75 -2.67
N GLU A 26 -14.28 29.55 -2.64
CA GLU A 26 -14.41 28.62 -1.51
C GLU A 26 -13.16 28.55 -0.62
N THR A 27 -13.34 28.23 0.66
CA THR A 27 -12.21 27.97 1.55
C THR A 27 -11.57 26.62 1.25
N SER A 28 -10.28 26.45 1.58
CA SER A 28 -9.60 25.14 1.48
C SER A 28 -10.26 24.03 2.30
N PHE A 29 -11.00 24.37 3.36
CA PHE A 29 -11.72 23.39 4.16
C PHE A 29 -13.05 22.98 3.51
N ALA A 30 -13.76 23.94 2.91
CA ALA A 30 -15.02 23.69 2.23
C ALA A 30 -14.84 22.73 1.03
N SER A 31 -13.75 22.88 0.28
CA SER A 31 -13.44 22.03 -0.88
C SER A 31 -13.25 20.54 -0.54
N LEU A 32 -12.90 20.22 0.71
CA LEU A 32 -12.74 18.84 1.17
C LEU A 32 -14.07 18.08 1.30
N SER A 33 -15.22 18.78 1.34
CA SER A 33 -16.52 18.12 1.52
C SER A 33 -16.87 17.21 0.33
N ALA A 34 -16.59 17.66 -0.90
CA ALA A 34 -16.80 16.85 -2.10
C ALA A 34 -15.86 15.63 -2.14
N VAL A 35 -14.62 15.78 -1.66
CA VAL A 35 -13.64 14.70 -1.56
C VAL A 35 -14.10 13.61 -0.58
N LYS A 36 -14.54 13.99 0.62
CA LYS A 36 -15.05 13.04 1.64
C LYS A 36 -16.17 12.17 1.09
N LYS A 37 -17.09 12.78 0.35
CA LYS A 37 -18.22 12.09 -0.29
C LYS A 37 -17.74 11.15 -1.40
N SER A 38 -16.90 11.64 -2.31
CA SER A 38 -16.40 10.89 -3.47
C SER A 38 -15.59 9.65 -3.09
N LEU A 39 -14.77 9.75 -2.02
CA LEU A 39 -13.93 8.68 -1.51
C LEU A 39 -14.57 7.90 -0.36
N GLY A 40 -15.81 8.18 0.03
CA GLY A 40 -16.48 7.50 1.15
C GLY A 40 -15.68 7.50 2.46
N THR A 41 -14.86 8.53 2.71
CA THR A 41 -13.96 8.60 3.88
C THR A 41 -14.22 9.85 4.71
N LYS A 42 -14.19 9.70 6.04
CA LYS A 42 -14.33 10.83 6.98
C LYS A 42 -12.99 11.52 7.25
N LYS A 43 -11.87 10.85 6.99
CA LYS A 43 -10.54 11.29 7.38
C LYS A 43 -9.77 11.83 6.18
N VAL A 44 -9.76 13.16 6.06
CA VAL A 44 -9.06 13.92 5.02
C VAL A 44 -8.38 15.14 5.63
N GLY A 45 -7.26 15.57 5.07
CA GLY A 45 -6.57 16.79 5.46
C GLY A 45 -5.75 17.36 4.31
N HIS A 46 -5.70 18.68 4.17
CA HIS A 46 -4.92 19.35 3.13
C HIS A 46 -3.53 19.75 3.63
N THR A 47 -2.55 19.89 2.73
CA THR A 47 -1.13 20.11 3.07
C THR A 47 -0.68 21.56 2.91
N GLY A 48 -1.58 22.51 3.17
CA GLY A 48 -1.32 23.93 3.03
C GLY A 48 -2.51 24.70 2.49
N THR A 49 -2.99 25.66 3.28
CA THR A 49 -4.14 26.51 2.95
C THR A 49 -3.88 27.32 1.67
N LEU A 50 -4.89 27.40 0.81
CA LEU A 50 -5.07 28.46 -0.18
C LEU A 50 -6.11 29.44 0.32
N ASP A 51 -5.85 30.74 0.11
CA ASP A 51 -6.80 31.81 0.36
C ASP A 51 -8.09 31.58 -0.43
N SER A 52 -9.23 32.08 0.07
CA SER A 52 -10.53 31.79 -0.54
C SER A 52 -10.63 32.31 -1.98
N PHE A 53 -10.06 33.49 -2.26
CA PHE A 53 -10.04 34.08 -3.61
C PHE A 53 -9.07 33.38 -4.57
N ALA A 54 -8.15 32.58 -4.06
CA ALA A 54 -7.18 31.85 -4.87
C ALA A 54 -7.79 30.56 -5.41
N ASP A 55 -7.30 30.08 -6.56
CA ASP A 55 -7.61 28.75 -7.10
C ASP A 55 -6.33 27.89 -7.24
N GLY A 56 -6.50 26.68 -7.75
CA GLY A 56 -5.38 25.81 -8.11
C GLY A 56 -5.09 24.71 -7.09
N LEU A 57 -3.85 24.21 -7.09
CA LEU A 57 -3.51 22.90 -6.53
C LEU A 57 -3.61 22.88 -5.01
N LEU A 58 -4.44 21.98 -4.50
CA LEU A 58 -4.52 21.58 -3.10
C LEU A 58 -4.16 20.09 -3.01
N VAL A 59 -3.01 19.78 -2.42
CA VAL A 59 -2.67 18.38 -2.11
C VAL A 59 -3.44 17.97 -0.86
N VAL A 60 -4.21 16.91 -0.98
CA VAL A 60 -5.10 16.36 0.04
C VAL A 60 -4.63 14.95 0.38
N LEU A 61 -4.52 14.66 1.66
CA LEU A 61 -4.19 13.34 2.17
C LEU A 61 -5.45 12.72 2.77
N THR A 62 -5.62 11.42 2.59
CA THR A 62 -6.75 10.66 3.12
C THR A 62 -6.31 9.50 4.00
N GLY A 63 -7.20 9.05 4.90
CA GLY A 63 -6.97 7.87 5.72
C GLY A 63 -5.73 7.96 6.60
N HIS A 64 -4.83 6.98 6.51
CA HIS A 64 -3.61 6.96 7.31
C HIS A 64 -2.55 7.98 6.86
N LEU A 65 -2.56 8.37 5.58
CA LEU A 65 -1.58 9.31 5.03
C LEU A 65 -1.76 10.73 5.57
N THR A 66 -2.88 11.08 6.21
CA THR A 66 -3.03 12.41 6.84
C THR A 66 -1.98 12.69 7.92
N ARG A 67 -1.27 11.67 8.42
CA ARG A 67 -0.14 11.83 9.35
C ARG A 67 1.07 12.50 8.68
N LEU A 68 1.12 12.54 7.35
CA LEU A 68 2.16 13.18 6.54
C LEU A 68 1.84 14.62 6.15
N VAL A 69 0.73 15.20 6.63
CA VAL A 69 0.32 16.58 6.27
C VAL A 69 1.45 17.58 6.54
N SER A 70 2.06 17.53 7.72
CA SER A 70 3.15 18.45 8.10
C SER A 70 4.37 18.31 7.19
N HIS A 71 4.64 17.10 6.69
CA HIS A 71 5.77 16.82 5.81
C HIS A 71 5.61 17.53 4.46
N ILE A 72 4.50 17.29 3.77
CA ILE A 72 4.21 17.91 2.47
C ILE A 72 3.99 19.42 2.60
N THR A 73 3.45 19.89 3.73
CA THR A 73 3.32 21.33 4.01
C THR A 73 4.66 22.06 3.90
N ASN A 74 5.78 21.38 4.17
CA ASN A 74 7.11 21.97 4.10
C ASN A 74 7.66 22.14 2.69
N PHE A 75 7.02 21.57 1.66
CA PHE A 75 7.53 21.68 0.29
C PHE A 75 7.49 23.11 -0.24
N GLY A 76 8.37 23.41 -1.20
CA GLY A 76 8.26 24.62 -2.01
C GLY A 76 6.95 24.65 -2.80
N LYS A 77 6.50 25.85 -3.17
CA LYS A 77 5.24 26.07 -3.88
C LYS A 77 5.46 27.01 -5.05
N THR A 78 4.72 26.78 -6.13
CA THR A 78 4.76 27.62 -7.33
C THR A 78 3.39 28.25 -7.57
N TYR A 79 3.37 29.54 -7.88
CA TYR A 79 2.17 30.35 -8.06
C TYR A 79 2.23 31.17 -9.34
N LEU A 80 1.06 31.40 -9.93
CA LEU A 80 0.80 32.53 -10.82
C LEU A 80 0.02 33.58 -10.02
N ALA A 81 0.49 34.82 -10.04
CA ALA A 81 -0.07 35.92 -9.26
C ALA A 81 -0.33 37.11 -10.17
N LEU A 82 -1.56 37.62 -10.14
CA LEU A 82 -1.90 38.88 -10.79
C LEU A 82 -1.84 40.00 -9.74
N ILE A 83 -0.86 40.88 -9.86
CA ILE A 83 -0.67 42.04 -8.98
C ILE A 83 -1.38 43.24 -9.62
N GLU A 84 -2.22 43.94 -8.86
CA GLU A 84 -2.85 45.19 -9.28
C GLU A 84 -2.20 46.37 -8.54
N PHE A 85 -1.50 47.23 -9.29
CA PHE A 85 -0.84 48.43 -8.77
C PHE A 85 -1.80 49.61 -8.67
N GLY A 86 -1.42 50.58 -7.84
CA GLY A 86 -2.16 51.84 -7.64
C GLY A 86 -3.21 51.79 -6.54
N SER A 87 -3.48 50.62 -5.95
CA SER A 87 -4.33 50.49 -4.76
C SER A 87 -3.87 49.38 -3.82
N GLU A 88 -3.91 49.63 -2.52
CA GLU A 88 -3.68 48.65 -1.46
C GLU A 88 -4.95 48.46 -0.63
N THR A 89 -5.26 47.20 -0.34
CA THR A 89 -6.40 46.79 0.50
C THR A 89 -5.94 46.33 1.88
N ASP A 90 -6.82 46.41 2.88
CA ASP A 90 -6.55 45.94 4.25
C ASP A 90 -6.20 44.43 4.34
N THR A 91 -6.71 43.61 3.42
CA THR A 91 -6.39 42.18 3.30
C THR A 91 -5.21 41.85 2.37
N LEU A 92 -4.73 42.85 1.61
CA LEU A 92 -3.77 42.71 0.49
C LEU A 92 -4.26 41.79 -0.64
N ASP A 93 -5.58 41.65 -0.78
CA ASP A 93 -6.25 40.83 -1.78
C ASP A 93 -7.60 41.47 -2.20
N PRO A 94 -8.35 40.91 -3.17
CA PRO A 94 -9.50 41.59 -3.76
C PRO A 94 -10.75 41.51 -2.86
N THR A 95 -10.66 40.89 -1.68
CA THR A 95 -11.77 40.77 -0.73
C THR A 95 -11.78 41.88 0.32
N GLY A 96 -10.71 42.67 0.40
CA GLY A 96 -10.55 43.77 1.34
C GLY A 96 -11.04 45.12 0.82
N ASN A 97 -11.06 46.10 1.71
CA ASN A 97 -11.37 47.48 1.37
C ASN A 97 -10.10 48.24 0.99
N VAL A 98 -10.18 49.14 -0.01
CA VAL A 98 -9.06 50.01 -0.39
C VAL A 98 -8.76 50.97 0.75
N ILE A 99 -7.51 50.95 1.23
CA ILE A 99 -7.04 51.81 2.33
C ILE A 99 -6.01 52.85 1.87
N LYS A 100 -5.42 52.64 0.69
CA LYS A 100 -4.41 53.54 0.13
C LYS A 100 -4.39 53.45 -1.39
N THR A 101 -4.12 54.57 -2.05
CA THR A 101 -3.94 54.67 -3.51
C THR A 101 -2.56 55.23 -3.85
N GLY A 102 -2.08 54.96 -5.06
CA GLY A 102 -0.76 55.41 -5.52
C GLY A 102 -0.65 55.46 -7.03
N ARG A 103 0.51 55.84 -7.54
CA ARG A 103 0.80 55.86 -8.99
C ARG A 103 0.85 54.45 -9.56
N ILE A 104 0.64 54.32 -10.87
CA ILE A 104 0.88 53.06 -11.58
C ILE A 104 2.34 53.07 -12.05
N PRO A 105 3.16 52.04 -11.73
CA PRO A 105 4.51 51.93 -12.25
C PRO A 105 4.50 51.45 -13.70
N ASP A 106 5.57 51.72 -14.46
CA ASP A 106 5.74 51.11 -15.77
C ASP A 106 6.33 49.69 -15.69
N GLU A 107 6.34 48.97 -16.82
CA GLU A 107 6.81 47.59 -16.89
C GLU A 107 8.29 47.44 -16.47
N GLU A 108 9.15 48.39 -16.84
CA GLU A 108 10.59 48.34 -16.55
C GLU A 108 10.88 48.57 -15.07
N GLU A 109 10.12 49.44 -14.41
CA GLU A 109 10.14 49.60 -12.95
C GLU A 109 9.79 48.29 -12.25
N VAL A 110 8.75 47.58 -12.72
CA VAL A 110 8.36 46.28 -12.18
C VAL A 110 9.45 45.23 -12.42
N ARG A 111 9.95 45.10 -13.66
CA ARG A 111 11.04 44.17 -14.00
C ARG A 111 12.28 44.40 -13.14
N THR A 112 12.60 45.65 -12.86
CA THR A 112 13.73 46.04 -12.00
C THR A 112 13.47 45.68 -10.54
N ALA A 113 12.28 45.95 -10.01
CA ALA A 113 11.92 45.61 -8.64
C ALA A 113 11.98 44.09 -8.38
N LEU A 114 11.44 43.26 -9.29
CA LEU A 114 11.39 41.80 -9.13
C LEU A 114 12.79 41.17 -8.94
N LYS A 115 13.84 41.74 -9.54
CA LYS A 115 15.23 41.25 -9.41
C LYS A 115 15.70 41.25 -7.95
N LYS A 116 15.19 42.15 -7.10
CA LYS A 116 15.58 42.29 -5.69
C LYS A 116 14.98 41.21 -4.78
N PHE A 117 13.94 40.52 -5.23
CA PHE A 117 13.21 39.55 -4.40
C PHE A 117 13.74 38.12 -4.54
N LYS A 118 14.61 37.82 -5.52
CA LYS A 118 15.20 36.49 -5.68
C LYS A 118 16.20 36.20 -4.55
N GLY A 119 16.10 35.03 -3.94
CA GLY A 119 16.96 34.61 -2.83
C GLY A 119 16.26 34.65 -1.48
N GLU A 120 17.04 34.73 -0.40
CA GLU A 120 16.52 34.82 0.95
C GLU A 120 16.14 36.26 1.30
N ILE A 121 14.91 36.46 1.81
CA ILE A 121 14.41 37.76 2.23
C ILE A 121 13.63 37.64 3.54
N ASP A 122 13.57 38.73 4.30
CA ASP A 122 12.70 38.85 5.46
C ASP A 122 11.34 39.42 5.04
N GLN A 123 10.28 38.62 5.20
CA GLN A 123 8.93 39.01 4.83
C GLN A 123 8.06 39.20 6.07
N VAL A 124 7.39 40.35 6.16
CA VAL A 124 6.31 40.56 7.14
C VAL A 124 5.01 39.94 6.59
N PRO A 125 4.43 38.93 7.26
CA PRO A 125 3.17 38.32 6.83
C PRO A 125 2.00 39.33 6.79
N PRO A 126 0.91 39.03 6.07
CA PRO A 126 -0.27 39.88 6.09
C PRO A 126 -0.97 39.78 7.45
N LYS A 127 -1.58 40.90 7.90
CA LYS A 127 -2.36 40.95 9.15
C LYS A 127 -3.46 39.89 9.17
N PHE A 128 -4.15 39.71 8.04
CA PHE A 128 -5.13 38.62 7.83
C PHE A 128 -4.44 37.32 7.41
N SER A 129 -3.87 36.60 8.38
CA SER A 129 -3.22 35.29 8.18
C SER A 129 -3.61 34.25 9.23
N ALA A 130 -3.35 32.97 8.92
CA ALA A 130 -3.58 31.85 9.83
C ALA A 130 -2.50 31.69 10.92
N LEU A 131 -1.56 32.64 11.02
CA LEU A 131 -0.52 32.63 12.06
C LEU A 131 -1.15 32.82 13.43
N HIS A 132 -0.65 32.09 14.42
CA HIS A 132 -1.12 32.26 15.79
C HIS A 132 -0.25 33.28 16.51
N VAL A 133 -0.90 34.25 17.16
CA VAL A 133 -0.32 35.25 18.06
C VAL A 133 -1.02 35.08 19.39
N ASN A 134 -0.26 34.84 20.46
CA ASN A 134 -0.79 34.59 21.81
C ASN A 134 -1.90 33.51 21.85
N GLY A 135 -1.76 32.45 21.05
CA GLY A 135 -2.70 31.32 21.00
C GLY A 135 -3.96 31.52 20.15
N LYS A 136 -4.21 32.72 19.60
CA LYS A 136 -5.31 33.00 18.66
C LYS A 136 -4.78 33.27 17.25
N ARG A 137 -5.56 33.04 16.20
CA ARG A 137 -5.13 33.37 14.83
C ARG A 137 -5.13 34.87 14.62
N ALA A 138 -4.14 35.39 13.89
CA ALA A 138 -4.04 36.80 13.53
C ALA A 138 -5.31 37.29 12.79
N SER A 139 -5.88 36.46 11.90
CA SER A 139 -7.16 36.75 11.26
C SER A 139 -8.33 36.94 12.24
N ASP A 140 -8.33 36.19 13.34
CA ASP A 140 -9.44 36.22 14.31
C ASP A 140 -9.31 37.45 15.22
N LEU A 141 -8.07 37.82 15.57
CA LEU A 141 -7.74 39.06 16.29
C LEU A 141 -8.06 40.32 15.48
N MET A 142 -7.69 40.34 14.20
CA MET A 142 -8.02 41.47 13.31
C MET A 142 -9.54 41.63 13.14
N ARG A 143 -10.29 40.52 13.09
CA ARG A 143 -11.77 40.54 13.05
C ARG A 143 -12.41 41.01 14.36
N SER A 144 -11.74 40.86 15.49
CA SER A 144 -12.18 41.42 16.78
C SER A 144 -11.76 42.89 16.97
N GLY A 145 -11.11 43.51 15.98
CA GLY A 145 -10.67 44.90 16.03
C GLY A 145 -9.35 45.11 16.79
N GLU A 146 -8.62 44.05 17.14
CA GLU A 146 -7.33 44.14 17.83
C GLU A 146 -6.20 44.39 16.82
N GLU A 147 -5.29 45.32 17.12
CA GLU A 147 -4.10 45.53 16.30
C GLU A 147 -3.06 44.42 16.54
N VAL A 148 -2.61 43.80 15.46
CA VAL A 148 -1.60 42.72 15.50
C VAL A 148 -0.35 43.17 14.74
N GLU A 149 0.76 43.31 15.47
CA GLU A 149 2.09 43.40 14.88
C GLU A 149 2.67 42.01 14.63
N LEU A 150 3.12 41.76 13.39
CA LEU A 150 3.70 40.48 12.98
C LEU A 150 5.19 40.64 12.72
N ALA A 151 6.01 39.86 13.41
CA ALA A 151 7.45 39.83 13.20
C ALA A 151 7.79 39.33 11.78
N PRO A 152 8.81 39.91 11.11
CA PRO A 152 9.35 39.40 9.86
C PRO A 152 9.80 37.94 9.97
N ARG A 153 9.72 37.20 8.87
CA ARG A 153 10.18 35.81 8.79
C ARG A 153 11.02 35.61 7.55
N LYS A 154 12.10 34.84 7.69
CA LYS A 154 12.92 34.40 6.56
C LYS A 154 12.12 33.49 5.64
N ILE A 155 12.10 33.86 4.37
CA ILE A 155 11.58 33.06 3.26
C ILE A 155 12.62 33.02 2.14
N THR A 156 12.39 32.17 1.14
CA THR A 156 13.26 32.08 -0.02
C THR A 156 12.41 32.12 -1.28
N ILE A 157 12.71 33.04 -2.19
CA ILE A 157 12.15 33.07 -3.54
C ILE A 157 13.17 32.39 -4.46
N HIS A 158 12.82 31.22 -4.96
CA HIS A 158 13.67 30.43 -5.85
C HIS A 158 13.67 31.01 -7.27
N SER A 159 12.50 31.40 -7.77
CA SER A 159 12.32 32.12 -9.03
C SER A 159 11.17 33.11 -8.94
N ILE A 160 11.30 34.22 -9.66
CA ILE A 160 10.26 35.22 -9.85
C ILE A 160 10.39 35.80 -11.26
N ILE A 161 9.33 35.70 -12.05
CA ILE A 161 9.36 36.02 -13.48
C ILE A 161 8.11 36.84 -13.82
N LEU A 162 8.31 38.02 -14.44
CA LEU A 162 7.22 38.76 -15.05
C LEU A 162 6.84 38.09 -16.38
N LEU A 163 5.63 37.55 -16.45
CA LEU A 163 5.10 36.88 -17.62
C LEU A 163 4.42 37.86 -18.57
N ASP A 164 3.66 38.80 -18.02
CA ASP A 164 2.88 39.77 -18.78
C ASP A 164 2.67 41.03 -17.95
N PHE A 165 2.50 42.17 -18.62
CA PHE A 165 2.21 43.46 -18.01
C PHE A 165 1.27 44.26 -18.89
N PHE A 166 0.15 44.70 -18.31
CA PHE A 166 -0.82 45.52 -19.05
C PHE A 166 -1.52 46.51 -18.11
N GLU A 167 -1.53 47.79 -18.49
CA GLU A 167 -2.05 48.91 -17.69
C GLU A 167 -1.44 48.97 -16.28
N LYS A 168 -2.16 48.45 -15.27
CA LYS A 168 -1.75 48.41 -13.86
C LYS A 168 -1.59 46.99 -13.33
N TYR A 169 -1.62 46.00 -14.23
CA TYR A 169 -1.62 44.59 -13.89
C TYR A 169 -0.30 43.93 -14.29
N ALA A 170 0.36 43.29 -13.33
CA ALA A 170 1.53 42.45 -13.59
C ALA A 170 1.18 40.99 -13.30
N LEU A 171 1.34 40.13 -14.31
CA LEU A 171 1.24 38.68 -14.14
C LEU A 171 2.62 38.10 -13.85
N VAL A 172 2.78 37.52 -12.67
CA VAL A 172 4.08 37.04 -12.18
C VAL A 172 4.00 35.56 -11.82
N GLU A 173 4.98 34.78 -12.28
CA GLU A 173 5.23 33.42 -11.78
C GLU A 173 6.23 33.47 -10.63
N VAL A 174 5.90 32.81 -9.52
CA VAL A 174 6.74 32.78 -8.30
C VAL A 174 6.91 31.33 -7.84
N SER A 175 8.15 30.87 -7.72
CA SER A 175 8.50 29.65 -6.99
C SER A 175 9.18 30.01 -5.68
N CYS A 176 8.64 29.55 -4.55
CA CYS A 176 9.07 29.99 -3.22
C CYS A 176 9.06 28.86 -2.18
N SER A 177 9.78 29.08 -1.09
CA SER A 177 9.77 28.19 0.07
C SER A 177 8.45 28.27 0.86
N LYS A 178 8.24 27.33 1.78
CA LYS A 178 7.05 27.29 2.64
C LYS A 178 6.88 28.57 3.45
N GLY A 179 5.63 28.94 3.75
CA GLY A 179 5.33 30.10 4.61
C GLY A 179 5.44 31.46 3.92
N THR A 180 5.83 31.50 2.64
CA THR A 180 5.77 32.70 1.80
C THR A 180 4.31 33.12 1.57
N TYR A 181 4.02 34.40 1.85
CA TYR A 181 2.74 35.02 1.55
C TYR A 181 2.86 35.83 0.26
N ILE A 182 2.23 35.36 -0.82
CA ILE A 182 2.25 36.05 -2.12
C ILE A 182 1.56 37.42 -2.02
N ARG A 183 0.57 37.57 -1.13
CA ARG A 183 -0.07 38.85 -0.78
C ARG A 183 0.95 39.88 -0.25
N SER A 184 1.78 39.48 0.71
CA SER A 184 2.87 40.33 1.21
C SER A 184 3.90 40.63 0.13
N LEU A 185 4.23 39.63 -0.71
CA LEU A 185 5.18 39.81 -1.80
C LEU A 185 4.72 40.89 -2.79
N ALA A 186 3.43 40.90 -3.17
CA ALA A 186 2.85 41.93 -4.03
C ALA A 186 2.97 43.34 -3.42
N ARG A 187 2.63 43.48 -2.13
CA ARG A 187 2.81 44.73 -1.37
C ARG A 187 4.28 45.18 -1.38
N ASP A 188 5.20 44.27 -1.13
CA ASP A 188 6.62 44.59 -1.00
C ASP A 188 7.25 44.95 -2.36
N ILE A 189 6.85 44.28 -3.45
CA ILE A 189 7.20 44.66 -4.83
C ILE A 189 6.70 46.08 -5.13
N ALA A 190 5.47 46.41 -4.75
CA ALA A 190 4.93 47.76 -5.00
C ALA A 190 5.66 48.84 -4.22
N LYS A 191 6.06 48.57 -2.97
CA LYS A 191 6.91 49.49 -2.19
C LYS A 191 8.24 49.75 -2.87
N GLU A 192 8.84 48.72 -3.45
CA GLU A 192 10.08 48.84 -4.22
C GLU A 192 9.90 49.70 -5.48
N CYS A 193 8.73 49.62 -6.12
CA CYS A 193 8.34 50.52 -7.20
C CYS A 193 7.90 51.93 -6.71
N GLY A 194 7.96 52.23 -5.40
CA GLY A 194 7.52 53.51 -4.85
C GLY A 194 6.00 53.74 -4.95
N THR A 195 5.20 52.67 -4.88
CA THR A 195 3.73 52.73 -4.94
C THR A 195 3.09 51.70 -3.99
N VAL A 196 1.82 51.36 -4.23
CA VAL A 196 1.01 50.41 -3.49
C VAL A 196 0.36 49.39 -4.43
N ALA A 197 0.08 48.18 -3.93
CA ALA A 197 -0.59 47.14 -4.68
C ALA A 197 -1.29 46.14 -3.75
N HIS A 198 -2.16 45.32 -4.34
CA HIS A 198 -2.70 44.11 -3.76
C HIS A 198 -2.73 43.00 -4.81
N LEU A 199 -2.99 41.76 -4.40
CA LEU A 199 -3.28 40.70 -5.36
C LEU A 199 -4.69 40.84 -5.92
N ARG A 200 -4.83 40.77 -7.23
CA ARG A 200 -6.12 40.68 -7.91
C ARG A 200 -6.58 39.23 -8.06
N ALA A 201 -5.66 38.32 -8.35
CA ALA A 201 -5.93 36.90 -8.50
C ALA A 201 -4.69 36.08 -8.15
N LEU A 202 -4.89 34.82 -7.74
CA LEU A 202 -3.82 33.92 -7.35
C LEU A 202 -4.16 32.47 -7.72
N ARG A 203 -3.24 31.78 -8.40
CA ARG A 203 -3.33 30.36 -8.70
C ARG A 203 -2.10 29.63 -8.21
N ARG A 204 -2.27 28.56 -7.43
CA ARG A 204 -1.15 27.66 -7.09
C ARG A 204 -1.01 26.58 -8.15
N THR A 205 0.12 26.57 -8.85
CA THR A 205 0.37 25.62 -9.95
C THR A 205 1.17 24.39 -9.51
N GLY A 206 1.91 24.49 -8.40
CA GLY A 206 2.73 23.38 -7.91
C GLY A 206 2.94 23.36 -6.39
N VAL A 207 3.14 22.15 -5.84
CA VAL A 207 3.52 21.88 -4.45
C VAL A 207 4.57 20.76 -4.46
N GLY A 208 5.84 21.12 -4.29
CA GLY A 208 6.96 20.18 -4.42
C GLY A 208 6.91 19.42 -5.76
N PRO A 209 6.82 18.07 -5.74
CA PRO A 209 6.76 17.26 -6.96
C PRO A 209 5.37 17.22 -7.63
N PHE A 210 4.35 17.85 -7.02
CA PHE A 210 2.97 17.75 -7.49
C PHE A 210 2.56 18.99 -8.30
N TYR A 211 1.84 18.78 -9.41
CA TYR A 211 1.46 19.82 -10.35
C TYR A 211 -0.07 19.88 -10.56
N LEU A 212 -0.59 21.09 -10.75
CA LEU A 212 -2.01 21.37 -10.94
C LEU A 212 -2.62 20.62 -12.13
N LYS A 213 -1.85 20.42 -13.20
CA LYS A 213 -2.30 19.70 -14.40
C LYS A 213 -2.77 18.26 -14.14
N ASN A 214 -2.32 17.65 -13.03
CA ASN A 214 -2.65 16.29 -12.64
C ASN A 214 -3.83 16.24 -11.63
N ALA A 215 -4.43 17.39 -11.30
CA ALA A 215 -5.43 17.49 -10.26
C ALA A 215 -6.86 17.26 -10.78
N ALA A 216 -7.68 16.61 -9.96
CA ALA A 216 -9.11 16.48 -10.20
C ALA A 216 -9.76 17.87 -10.32
N GLY A 217 -10.57 18.08 -11.36
CA GLY A 217 -11.20 19.36 -11.68
C GLY A 217 -10.23 20.42 -12.22
N HIS A 218 -9.06 20.03 -12.75
CA HIS A 218 -8.16 20.96 -13.44
C HIS A 218 -8.79 21.54 -14.71
N GLU A 219 -9.49 20.72 -15.49
CA GLU A 219 -10.13 21.12 -16.76
C GLU A 219 -11.24 22.16 -16.58
N ASP A 220 -11.75 22.33 -15.37
CA ASP A 220 -12.72 23.38 -15.04
C ASP A 220 -12.08 24.78 -14.91
N LEU A 221 -10.75 24.87 -14.84
CA LEU A 221 -10.06 26.13 -14.64
C LEU A 221 -9.83 26.85 -15.97
N GLU A 222 -10.20 28.13 -16.01
CA GLU A 222 -9.87 28.99 -17.15
C GLU A 222 -8.38 29.29 -17.22
N GLU A 223 -7.92 29.67 -18.41
CA GLU A 223 -6.55 30.12 -18.62
C GLU A 223 -6.25 31.36 -17.76
N PHE A 224 -5.09 31.35 -17.10
CA PHE A 224 -4.72 32.37 -16.11
C PHE A 224 -4.00 33.55 -16.76
N THR A 225 -4.73 34.31 -17.57
CA THR A 225 -4.23 35.49 -18.31
C THR A 225 -4.81 36.79 -17.75
N ILE A 226 -4.16 37.94 -18.02
CA ILE A 226 -4.67 39.25 -17.59
C ILE A 226 -6.08 39.47 -18.16
N SER A 227 -6.28 39.18 -19.45
CA SER A 227 -7.57 39.42 -20.12
C SER A 227 -8.73 38.67 -19.46
N ASN A 228 -8.56 37.37 -19.15
CA ASN A 228 -9.60 36.57 -18.50
C ASN A 228 -9.86 37.03 -17.07
N LEU A 229 -8.81 37.37 -16.31
CA LEU A 229 -8.92 37.72 -14.90
C LEU A 229 -9.46 39.13 -14.66
N VAL A 230 -9.29 40.05 -15.62
CA VAL A 230 -9.73 41.45 -15.50
C VAL A 230 -11.03 41.70 -16.25
N TYR A 231 -11.17 41.19 -17.48
CA TYR A 231 -12.30 41.48 -18.37
C TYR A 231 -13.20 40.27 -18.64
N GLY A 232 -12.81 39.07 -18.20
CA GLY A 232 -13.62 37.86 -18.35
C GLY A 232 -14.87 37.88 -17.47
N GLU A 233 -15.90 37.16 -17.91
CA GLU A 233 -17.12 36.97 -17.13
C GLU A 233 -16.84 36.10 -15.90
N LYS A 234 -17.31 36.54 -14.72
CA LYS A 234 -17.24 35.71 -13.51
C LYS A 234 -18.18 34.52 -13.64
N LYS A 235 -17.64 33.35 -13.97
CA LYS A 235 -18.39 32.09 -13.90
C LYS A 235 -18.69 31.73 -12.46
N SER A 236 -19.92 31.26 -12.24
CA SER A 236 -20.30 30.69 -10.94
C SER A 236 -19.56 29.36 -10.70
N PRO A 237 -19.12 29.07 -9.46
CA PRO A 237 -18.47 27.81 -9.15
C PRO A 237 -19.40 26.63 -9.46
N LYS A 238 -18.89 25.59 -10.11
CA LYS A 238 -19.65 24.35 -10.36
C LYS A 238 -19.90 23.63 -9.03
N ASN A 239 -21.13 23.17 -8.81
CA ASN A 239 -21.44 22.36 -7.63
C ASN A 239 -20.88 20.92 -7.78
N ARG A 240 -19.63 20.73 -7.36
CA ARG A 240 -18.90 19.46 -7.44
C ARG A 240 -19.38 18.37 -6.48
N LYS A 241 -20.27 18.71 -5.54
CA LYS A 241 -20.66 17.79 -4.44
C LYS A 241 -21.58 16.67 -4.92
N GLU A 242 -22.25 16.86 -6.04
CA GLU A 242 -23.24 15.91 -6.60
C GLU A 242 -22.90 15.49 -8.03
N ASP A 243 -21.74 15.91 -8.53
CA ASP A 243 -21.26 15.60 -9.88
C ASP A 243 -20.58 14.21 -9.91
N PRO A 244 -21.17 13.21 -10.58
CA PRO A 244 -20.58 11.87 -10.69
C PRO A 244 -19.25 11.87 -11.44
N GLY A 245 -19.08 12.74 -12.45
CA GLY A 245 -17.84 12.85 -13.22
C GLY A 245 -16.70 13.39 -12.36
N PHE A 246 -16.99 14.38 -11.52
CA PHE A 246 -16.01 14.85 -10.54
C PHE A 246 -15.63 13.77 -9.52
N ALA A 247 -16.59 12.97 -9.05
CA ALA A 247 -16.31 11.88 -8.12
C ALA A 247 -15.37 10.81 -8.71
N GLU A 248 -15.50 10.52 -10.01
CA GLU A 248 -14.59 9.63 -10.74
C GLU A 248 -13.19 10.26 -10.91
N GLN A 249 -13.11 11.53 -11.29
CA GLN A 249 -11.83 12.26 -11.34
C GLN A 249 -11.11 12.23 -9.99
N VAL A 250 -11.83 12.43 -8.88
CA VAL A 250 -11.25 12.33 -7.53
C VAL A 250 -10.63 10.96 -7.28
N LYS A 251 -11.29 9.86 -7.70
CA LYS A 251 -10.73 8.51 -7.55
C LYS A 251 -9.47 8.33 -8.40
N ASN A 252 -9.50 8.78 -9.65
CA ASN A 252 -8.37 8.65 -10.59
C ASN A 252 -7.18 9.53 -10.23
N SER A 253 -7.41 10.67 -9.60
CA SER A 253 -6.37 11.58 -9.10
C SER A 253 -5.93 11.30 -7.65
N THR A 254 -6.39 10.18 -7.05
CA THR A 254 -5.95 9.73 -5.73
C THR A 254 -4.92 8.60 -5.87
N TYR A 255 -3.68 8.87 -5.48
CA TYR A 255 -2.58 7.92 -5.58
C TYR A 255 -2.33 7.20 -4.25
N PRO A 256 -2.04 5.88 -4.24
CA PRO A 256 -1.48 5.24 -3.05
C PRO A 256 -0.09 5.78 -2.77
N MET A 257 0.41 5.59 -1.54
CA MET A 257 1.82 5.85 -1.26
C MET A 257 2.64 4.70 -1.84
N THR A 258 3.27 4.89 -3.01
CA THR A 258 4.23 3.95 -3.61
C THR A 258 5.66 4.32 -3.24
N ALA A 259 6.63 3.45 -3.53
CA ALA A 259 8.05 3.76 -3.34
C ALA A 259 8.48 4.99 -4.17
N GLU A 260 7.96 5.15 -5.38
CA GLU A 260 8.23 6.31 -6.23
C GLU A 260 7.70 7.61 -5.63
N ILE A 261 6.43 7.62 -5.21
CA ILE A 261 5.81 8.77 -4.56
C ILE A 261 6.52 9.12 -3.25
N ALA A 262 6.96 8.11 -2.49
CA ALA A 262 7.76 8.29 -1.30
C ALA A 262 9.10 9.00 -1.61
N ARG A 263 9.81 8.60 -2.67
CA ARG A 263 11.04 9.28 -3.12
C ARG A 263 10.76 10.73 -3.54
N LEU A 264 9.71 10.97 -4.32
CA LEU A 264 9.29 12.32 -4.70
C LEU A 264 8.96 13.18 -3.47
N CYS A 265 8.44 12.56 -2.41
CA CYS A 265 8.19 13.22 -1.14
C CYS A 265 9.45 13.36 -0.26
N GLY A 266 10.63 12.94 -0.71
CA GLY A 266 11.89 13.05 0.04
C GLY A 266 12.10 11.97 1.11
N PHE A 267 11.34 10.87 1.07
CA PHE A 267 11.62 9.69 1.89
C PHE A 267 12.60 8.75 1.18
N SER A 268 13.36 8.00 1.97
CA SER A 268 14.08 6.83 1.46
C SER A 268 13.22 5.57 1.62
N PRO A 269 12.81 4.89 0.54
CA PRO A 269 12.04 3.66 0.66
C PRO A 269 12.83 2.57 1.39
N ALA A 270 12.13 1.81 2.24
CA ALA A 270 12.67 0.65 2.92
C ALA A 270 11.60 -0.45 2.95
N MET A 271 11.99 -1.67 2.56
CA MET A 271 11.09 -2.82 2.59
C MET A 271 11.22 -3.54 3.93
N LEU A 272 10.11 -3.86 4.57
CA LEU A 272 10.13 -4.62 5.82
C LEU A 272 10.32 -6.10 5.53
N CYS A 273 11.29 -6.73 6.19
CA CYS A 273 11.52 -8.17 6.08
C CYS A 273 10.33 -8.95 6.66
N THR A 274 9.89 -10.04 6.02
CA THR A 274 8.68 -10.82 6.40
C THR A 274 8.68 -11.25 7.87
N GLY A 275 9.83 -11.68 8.41
CA GLY A 275 9.96 -12.06 9.81
C GLY A 275 9.75 -10.93 10.83
N TYR A 276 9.77 -9.67 10.39
CA TYR A 276 9.63 -8.48 11.24
C TYR A 276 8.30 -7.76 11.03
N VAL A 277 7.38 -8.29 10.22
CA VAL A 277 6.05 -7.69 9.97
C VAL A 277 5.28 -7.47 11.28
N GLN A 278 5.19 -8.50 12.11
CA GLN A 278 4.51 -8.41 13.40
C GLN A 278 5.29 -7.55 14.41
N ASP A 279 6.62 -7.61 14.39
CA ASP A 279 7.44 -6.79 15.27
C ASP A 279 7.25 -5.29 14.97
N PHE A 280 7.23 -4.93 13.68
CA PHE A 280 6.96 -3.57 13.21
C PHE A 280 5.55 -3.11 13.55
N ALA A 281 4.54 -3.95 13.29
CA ALA A 281 3.15 -3.67 13.61
C ALA A 281 2.93 -3.37 15.10
N ASN A 282 3.70 -4.04 15.96
CA ASN A 282 3.64 -3.90 17.41
C ASN A 282 4.63 -2.86 17.98
N GLY A 283 5.37 -2.12 17.13
CA GLY A 283 6.29 -1.08 17.57
C GLY A 283 7.53 -1.59 18.31
N ARG A 284 7.94 -2.85 18.08
CA ARG A 284 9.13 -3.44 18.72
C ARG A 284 10.43 -2.83 18.19
N LEU A 285 11.54 -3.06 18.91
CA LEU A 285 12.85 -2.51 18.55
C LEU A 285 13.26 -2.90 17.12
N LEU A 286 13.58 -1.89 16.31
CA LEU A 286 14.02 -2.06 14.93
C LEU A 286 15.53 -2.13 14.83
N ARG A 287 16.02 -3.00 13.93
CA ARG A 287 17.44 -3.15 13.61
C ARG A 287 17.63 -2.95 12.11
N ARG A 288 18.88 -2.75 11.68
CA ARG A 288 19.19 -2.58 10.25
C ARG A 288 18.64 -3.74 9.41
N HIS A 289 18.76 -4.98 9.90
CA HIS A 289 18.27 -6.19 9.23
C HIS A 289 16.74 -6.38 9.30
N SER A 290 16.02 -5.54 10.05
CA SER A 290 14.55 -5.50 9.99
C SER A 290 14.07 -4.98 8.65
N PHE A 291 14.93 -4.20 7.97
CA PHE A 291 14.65 -3.58 6.69
C PHE A 291 15.59 -4.08 5.62
N TYR A 292 15.10 -4.00 4.40
CA TYR A 292 15.92 -3.94 3.24
C TYR A 292 15.89 -2.53 2.63
N PHE A 293 17.04 -2.12 2.09
CA PHE A 293 17.23 -0.86 1.38
C PHE A 293 17.68 -1.15 -0.05
N GLU A 294 16.94 -0.62 -1.03
CA GLU A 294 17.21 -0.75 -2.48
C GLU A 294 18.51 -0.06 -2.88
N GLU A 295 18.73 1.08 -2.25
CA GLU A 295 19.86 1.95 -2.51
C GLU A 295 20.60 2.24 -1.20
N LYS A 296 21.79 2.83 -1.33
CA LYS A 296 22.54 3.32 -0.19
C LYS A 296 21.74 4.42 0.50
N THR A 297 21.09 4.07 1.59
CA THR A 297 20.31 5.03 2.39
C THR A 297 21.24 5.99 3.11
N PRO A 298 20.95 7.31 3.12
CA PRO A 298 21.70 8.26 3.92
C PRO A 298 21.71 7.85 5.40
N GLU A 299 22.78 8.22 6.11
CA GLU A 299 22.89 7.91 7.53
C GLU A 299 21.83 8.61 8.37
N ASN A 300 21.39 9.79 7.93
CA ASN A 300 20.31 10.56 8.55
C ASN A 300 19.21 10.79 7.51
N CYS A 301 18.11 10.05 7.63
CA CYS A 301 16.98 10.16 6.70
C CYS A 301 15.67 9.70 7.36
N GLU A 302 14.55 10.08 6.74
CA GLU A 302 13.25 9.48 7.02
C GLU A 302 12.97 8.38 6.00
N LEU A 303 12.59 7.22 6.50
CA LEU A 303 12.23 6.04 5.73
C LEU A 303 10.72 6.00 5.51
N ALA A 304 10.33 5.71 4.27
CA ALA A 304 9.00 5.20 3.96
C ALA A 304 9.08 3.67 3.99
N VAL A 305 8.40 3.04 4.95
CA VAL A 305 8.44 1.59 5.14
C VAL A 305 7.27 0.95 4.39
N PHE A 306 7.55 -0.14 3.69
CA PHE A 306 6.57 -0.93 2.94
C PHE A 306 6.53 -2.37 3.47
N TYR A 307 5.35 -2.98 3.46
CA TYR A 307 5.18 -4.40 3.72
C TYR A 307 5.64 -5.25 2.54
N PRO A 308 5.88 -6.57 2.71
CA PRO A 308 6.28 -7.45 1.61
C PRO A 308 5.31 -7.47 0.41
N ASP A 309 4.04 -7.14 0.63
CA ASP A 309 3.00 -6.97 -0.40
C ASP A 309 2.98 -5.56 -1.01
N LEU A 310 4.00 -4.75 -0.70
CA LEU A 310 4.27 -3.41 -1.22
C LEU A 310 3.31 -2.34 -0.72
N LYS A 311 2.38 -2.69 0.18
CA LYS A 311 1.55 -1.69 0.84
C LYS A 311 2.40 -0.83 1.77
N PHE A 312 2.15 0.47 1.77
CA PHE A 312 2.81 1.39 2.68
C PHE A 312 2.48 1.08 4.14
N ALA A 313 3.52 0.74 4.92
CA ALA A 313 3.44 0.32 6.31
C ALA A 313 3.61 1.47 7.30
N GLY A 314 4.17 2.60 6.88
CA GLY A 314 4.38 3.77 7.74
C GLY A 314 5.77 4.39 7.57
N THR A 315 6.23 5.12 8.58
CA THR A 315 7.53 5.81 8.52
C THR A 315 8.43 5.51 9.70
N VAL A 316 9.74 5.53 9.46
CA VAL A 316 10.81 5.32 10.45
C VAL A 316 11.88 6.37 10.24
N LYS A 317 12.41 6.97 11.30
CA LYS A 317 13.58 7.84 11.24
C LYS A 317 14.84 7.03 11.47
N ARG A 318 15.84 7.23 10.62
CA ARG A 318 17.19 6.66 10.76
C ARG A 318 18.15 7.76 11.16
N ASN A 319 18.85 7.57 12.28
CA ASN A 319 19.93 8.42 12.76
C ASN A 319 21.18 7.55 12.98
N GLY A 320 22.07 7.51 11.99
CA GLY A 320 23.19 6.58 11.91
C GLY A 320 22.73 5.12 11.93
N ARG A 321 22.97 4.44 13.06
CA ARG A 321 22.58 3.03 13.32
C ARG A 321 21.26 2.88 14.07
N LYS A 322 20.68 3.98 14.60
CA LYS A 322 19.45 3.96 15.39
C LYS A 322 18.23 4.18 14.50
N PHE A 323 17.17 3.44 14.79
CA PHE A 323 15.88 3.56 14.13
C PHE A 323 14.82 3.94 15.17
N SER A 324 13.97 4.91 14.84
CA SER A 324 12.80 5.27 15.66
C SER A 324 11.55 5.37 14.81
N TYR A 325 10.41 4.94 15.34
CA TYR A 325 9.15 5.01 14.60
C TYR A 325 8.69 6.46 14.41
N GLY A 326 8.30 6.80 13.18
CA GLY A 326 7.46 7.95 12.92
C GLY A 326 6.01 7.57 13.16
N PHE A 327 5.50 6.62 12.38
CA PHE A 327 4.24 5.95 12.64
C PHE A 327 4.11 4.61 11.93
N VAL A 328 3.14 3.80 12.36
CA VAL A 328 2.80 2.50 11.79
C VAL A 328 1.36 2.49 11.30
N ILE A 329 1.15 1.88 10.14
CA ILE A 329 -0.13 1.47 9.58
C ILE A 329 -0.12 -0.05 9.66
N PRO A 330 -0.87 -0.70 10.56
CA PRO A 330 -0.92 -2.16 10.61
C PRO A 330 -1.41 -2.71 9.27
N PRO A 331 -0.96 -3.91 8.86
CA PRO A 331 -1.42 -4.50 7.60
C PRO A 331 -2.94 -4.70 7.70
N GLU A 332 -3.66 -4.37 6.62
CA GLU A 332 -5.11 -4.60 6.55
C GLU A 332 -5.40 -6.07 6.87
N GLU A 333 -6.32 -6.32 7.80
CA GLU A 333 -6.63 -7.67 8.26
C GLU A 333 -7.34 -8.47 7.16
N GLN A 334 -6.60 -9.01 6.20
CA GLN A 334 -6.81 -10.41 5.82
C GLN A 334 -5.90 -11.25 6.70
N LYS A 335 -6.22 -11.27 7.99
CA LYS A 335 -5.64 -12.24 8.91
C LYS A 335 -6.27 -13.58 8.58
N LEU A 336 -5.59 -14.36 7.74
CA LEU A 336 -5.78 -15.80 7.75
C LEU A 336 -5.45 -16.26 9.18
N LYS A 337 -6.48 -16.55 9.97
CA LYS A 337 -6.27 -17.02 11.34
C LYS A 337 -5.83 -18.48 11.28
N ILE A 338 -4.75 -18.83 11.98
CA ILE A 338 -4.24 -20.19 12.01
C ILE A 338 -4.50 -20.77 13.39
N TYR A 339 -5.20 -21.91 13.44
CA TYR A 339 -5.50 -22.64 14.67
C TYR A 339 -4.80 -23.99 14.68
N SER A 340 -4.25 -24.39 15.81
CA SER A 340 -3.89 -25.79 16.05
C SER A 340 -5.13 -26.63 16.35
N TRP A 341 -5.03 -27.96 16.24
CA TRP A 341 -6.11 -28.86 16.63
C TRP A 341 -6.56 -28.65 18.09
N GLU A 342 -5.62 -28.47 19.02
CA GLU A 342 -5.91 -28.20 20.43
C GLU A 342 -6.73 -26.90 20.62
N GLN A 343 -6.40 -25.86 19.86
CA GLN A 343 -7.17 -24.61 19.89
C GLN A 343 -8.60 -24.79 19.37
N VAL A 344 -8.80 -25.67 18.39
CA VAL A 344 -10.14 -26.04 17.92
C VAL A 344 -10.90 -26.81 19.00
N VAL A 345 -10.28 -27.80 19.65
CA VAL A 345 -10.90 -28.55 20.77
C VAL A 345 -11.32 -27.60 21.91
N ASN A 346 -10.54 -26.55 22.17
CA ASN A 346 -10.82 -25.51 23.16
C ASN A 346 -11.83 -24.42 22.71
N GLY A 347 -12.42 -24.56 21.50
CA GLY A 347 -13.45 -23.67 20.98
C GLY A 347 -12.94 -22.29 20.53
N ASN A 348 -11.64 -22.13 20.26
CA ASN A 348 -11.07 -20.83 19.92
C ASN A 348 -11.59 -20.23 18.60
N PRO A 349 -11.86 -21.00 17.52
CA PRO A 349 -12.48 -20.44 16.32
C PRO A 349 -13.84 -19.77 16.59
N LEU A 350 -14.70 -20.38 17.43
CA LEU A 350 -15.98 -19.76 17.81
C LEU A 350 -15.83 -18.44 18.55
N LYS A 351 -14.87 -18.37 19.49
CA LYS A 351 -14.58 -17.15 20.25
C LYS A 351 -14.16 -16.00 19.33
N ASP A 352 -13.43 -16.35 18.28
CA ASP A 352 -12.81 -15.41 17.36
C ASP A 352 -13.75 -14.92 16.24
N PHE A 353 -14.72 -15.73 15.83
CA PHE A 353 -15.68 -15.38 14.78
C PHE A 353 -17.09 -15.07 15.30
N GLY A 354 -17.35 -15.26 16.61
CA GLY A 354 -18.59 -14.84 17.27
C GLY A 354 -19.83 -15.60 16.80
N ASN A 355 -19.89 -16.91 17.07
CA ASN A 355 -20.97 -17.84 16.66
C ASN A 355 -21.38 -17.77 15.17
N LYS A 356 -20.57 -17.15 14.30
CA LYS A 356 -20.82 -17.17 12.86
C LYS A 356 -20.70 -18.58 12.32
N GLU A 357 -21.53 -18.89 11.35
CA GLU A 357 -21.54 -20.18 10.66
C GLU A 357 -20.38 -20.26 9.67
N THR A 358 -19.79 -21.44 9.51
CA THR A 358 -18.62 -21.67 8.65
C THR A 358 -18.89 -22.63 7.51
N ALA A 359 -18.11 -22.46 6.45
CA ALA A 359 -18.00 -23.37 5.32
C ALA A 359 -16.57 -23.93 5.31
N LEU A 360 -16.41 -25.26 5.40
CA LEU A 360 -15.10 -25.91 5.50
C LEU A 360 -14.86 -26.95 4.42
N SER A 361 -13.58 -27.13 4.10
CA SER A 361 -13.09 -28.33 3.43
C SER A 361 -11.93 -28.93 4.23
N ILE A 362 -11.81 -30.25 4.22
CA ILE A 362 -10.92 -31.02 5.07
C ILE A 362 -10.00 -31.89 4.21
N GLY A 363 -8.69 -31.65 4.28
CA GLY A 363 -7.76 -32.41 3.45
C GLY A 363 -6.30 -32.05 3.63
N SER A 364 -5.42 -32.92 3.13
CA SER A 364 -3.98 -32.63 3.11
C SER A 364 -3.64 -31.45 2.19
N PHE A 365 -4.43 -31.28 1.11
CA PHE A 365 -4.25 -30.27 0.07
C PHE A 365 -2.79 -30.12 -0.35
N ASP A 366 -2.14 -31.26 -0.60
CA ASP A 366 -0.72 -31.28 -0.98
C ASP A 366 -0.60 -31.06 -2.48
N GLY A 367 0.10 -30.03 -2.92
CA GLY A 367 0.11 -29.64 -4.33
C GLY A 367 -1.24 -29.08 -4.76
N MET A 368 -1.43 -27.78 -4.56
CA MET A 368 -2.65 -27.05 -4.91
C MET A 368 -2.96 -27.16 -6.42
N HIS A 369 -3.70 -28.18 -6.82
CA HIS A 369 -3.99 -28.51 -8.21
C HIS A 369 -5.44 -28.26 -8.62
N ILE A 370 -5.71 -28.29 -9.92
CA ILE A 370 -7.03 -28.04 -10.53
C ILE A 370 -8.16 -28.92 -9.95
N GLY A 371 -7.83 -30.13 -9.49
CA GLY A 371 -8.78 -30.98 -8.78
C GLY A 371 -9.33 -30.41 -7.46
N HIS A 372 -8.69 -29.38 -6.88
CA HIS A 372 -9.18 -28.72 -5.67
C HIS A 372 -9.95 -27.42 -5.95
N ASP A 373 -9.87 -26.85 -7.17
CA ASP A 373 -10.43 -25.54 -7.45
C ASP A 373 -11.94 -25.51 -7.20
N SER A 374 -12.68 -26.50 -7.73
CA SER A 374 -14.13 -26.61 -7.52
C SER A 374 -14.51 -26.81 -6.06
N ILE A 375 -13.65 -27.42 -5.24
CA ILE A 375 -13.87 -27.53 -3.79
C ILE A 375 -13.76 -26.15 -3.15
N PHE A 376 -12.68 -25.42 -3.41
CA PHE A 376 -12.45 -24.11 -2.80
C PHE A 376 -13.44 -23.05 -3.26
N ASP A 377 -13.70 -22.99 -4.57
CA ASP A 377 -14.65 -22.03 -5.13
C ASP A 377 -16.04 -22.25 -4.52
N SER A 378 -16.43 -23.50 -4.31
CA SER A 378 -17.70 -23.84 -3.65
C SER A 378 -17.78 -23.38 -2.18
N ILE A 379 -16.66 -23.40 -1.44
CA ILE A 379 -16.59 -22.82 -0.09
C ILE A 379 -16.71 -21.29 -0.14
N LEU A 380 -15.97 -20.65 -1.05
CA LEU A 380 -15.88 -19.18 -1.14
C LEU A 380 -17.15 -18.54 -1.71
N GLU A 381 -17.93 -19.25 -2.50
CA GLU A 381 -19.21 -18.80 -3.05
C GLU A 381 -20.31 -18.65 -1.97
N LYS A 382 -20.16 -19.31 -0.81
CA LYS A 382 -21.07 -19.17 0.34
C LYS A 382 -20.79 -17.90 1.12
N LYS A 383 -21.06 -16.73 0.52
CA LYS A 383 -20.76 -15.39 1.06
C LYS A 383 -21.33 -15.11 2.46
N GLN A 384 -22.36 -15.84 2.88
CA GLN A 384 -23.00 -15.76 4.19
C GLN A 384 -22.27 -16.54 5.28
N LEU A 385 -21.36 -17.46 4.90
CA LEU A 385 -20.57 -18.30 5.80
C LEU A 385 -19.13 -17.80 5.87
N VAL A 386 -18.45 -18.07 6.97
CA VAL A 386 -17.01 -17.78 7.11
C VAL A 386 -16.22 -18.95 6.49
N PRO A 387 -15.48 -18.75 5.38
CA PRO A 387 -14.72 -19.80 4.72
C PRO A 387 -13.47 -20.20 5.52
N GLY A 388 -13.29 -21.50 5.72
CA GLY A 388 -12.12 -22.06 6.39
C GLY A 388 -11.61 -23.35 5.74
N ILE A 389 -10.37 -23.70 6.06
CA ILE A 389 -9.72 -24.95 5.63
C ILE A 389 -9.26 -25.72 6.84
N VAL A 390 -9.48 -27.03 6.85
CA VAL A 390 -8.80 -27.95 7.78
C VAL A 390 -7.73 -28.69 7.00
N THR A 391 -6.47 -28.49 7.37
CA THR A 391 -5.34 -29.14 6.75
C THR A 391 -4.36 -29.69 7.78
N PHE A 392 -3.32 -30.34 7.29
CA PHE A 392 -2.33 -31.01 8.11
C PHE A 392 -0.96 -30.38 7.89
N ARG A 393 -0.14 -30.30 8.95
CA ARG A 393 1.26 -29.86 8.82
C ARG A 393 2.03 -30.76 7.88
N HIS A 394 1.79 -32.07 8.00
CA HIS A 394 2.36 -33.11 7.14
C HIS A 394 1.26 -34.00 6.57
N THR A 395 1.47 -34.57 5.39
CA THR A 395 0.51 -35.51 4.81
C THR A 395 0.45 -36.81 5.62
N THR A 396 -0.74 -37.41 5.71
CA THR A 396 -0.97 -38.74 6.32
C THR A 396 -0.14 -39.86 5.67
N ARG A 397 0.41 -39.63 4.47
CA ARG A 397 1.18 -40.64 3.74
C ARG A 397 2.60 -40.82 4.28
N LEU A 398 3.16 -39.81 4.94
CA LEU A 398 4.41 -39.95 5.67
C LEU A 398 4.31 -41.06 6.72
N GLU A 399 3.18 -41.13 7.42
CA GLU A 399 2.92 -42.15 8.43
C GLU A 399 2.53 -43.51 7.83
N LYS A 400 1.77 -43.52 6.73
CA LYS A 400 1.27 -44.76 6.11
C LYS A 400 2.28 -45.51 5.23
N SER A 401 3.24 -44.80 4.64
CA SER A 401 4.11 -45.34 3.58
C SER A 401 5.57 -45.51 4.01
N GLY A 402 5.95 -45.01 5.19
CA GLY A 402 7.30 -45.16 5.74
C GLY A 402 8.40 -44.74 4.76
N LYS A 403 9.32 -45.68 4.45
CA LYS A 403 10.51 -45.45 3.59
C LYS A 403 10.19 -45.15 2.11
N ASP A 404 8.96 -45.39 1.64
CA ASP A 404 8.56 -45.22 0.23
C ASP A 404 7.92 -43.85 -0.06
N PHE A 405 7.85 -42.97 0.94
CA PHE A 405 7.32 -41.62 0.75
C PHE A 405 8.37 -40.70 0.10
N SER A 406 8.13 -40.30 -1.15
CA SER A 406 9.04 -39.46 -1.94
C SER A 406 9.08 -37.98 -1.54
N GLY A 407 8.15 -37.53 -0.68
CA GLY A 407 8.06 -36.15 -0.19
C GLY A 407 6.74 -35.45 -0.50
N GLU A 408 6.53 -34.27 0.05
CA GLU A 408 5.36 -33.41 -0.18
C GLU A 408 5.49 -32.60 -1.47
N VAL A 409 4.38 -32.37 -2.16
CA VAL A 409 4.38 -31.50 -3.34
C VAL A 409 4.56 -30.04 -2.92
N SER A 410 3.93 -29.59 -1.83
CA SER A 410 3.98 -28.20 -1.35
C SER A 410 4.32 -28.10 0.13
N SER A 411 5.12 -27.10 0.51
CA SER A 411 5.38 -26.78 1.92
C SER A 411 4.12 -26.25 2.63
N LEU A 412 4.08 -26.34 3.97
CA LEU A 412 3.00 -25.72 4.75
C LEU A 412 2.88 -24.21 4.47
N SER A 413 4.02 -23.51 4.35
CA SER A 413 4.06 -22.09 4.03
C SER A 413 3.40 -21.78 2.68
N GLN A 414 3.67 -22.60 1.66
CA GLN A 414 3.03 -22.48 0.33
C GLN A 414 1.51 -22.71 0.40
N LYS A 415 1.06 -23.69 1.19
CA LYS A 415 -0.38 -23.93 1.41
C LYS A 415 -1.05 -22.73 2.07
N LEU A 416 -0.48 -22.23 3.17
CA LEU A 416 -1.03 -21.08 3.90
C LEU A 416 -1.07 -19.82 3.03
N GLU A 417 -0.02 -19.56 2.25
CA GLU A 417 0.01 -18.44 1.31
C GLU A 417 -1.07 -18.58 0.23
N PHE A 418 -1.27 -19.78 -0.30
CA PHE A 418 -2.35 -20.05 -1.25
C PHE A 418 -3.72 -19.78 -0.65
N PHE A 419 -4.01 -20.29 0.55
CA PHE A 419 -5.32 -20.09 1.19
C PHE A 419 -5.59 -18.61 1.51
N MET A 420 -4.58 -17.89 1.98
CA MET A 420 -4.67 -16.45 2.21
C MET A 420 -5.01 -15.72 0.90
N ARG A 421 -4.28 -16.01 -0.19
CA ARG A 421 -4.51 -15.37 -1.51
C ARG A 421 -5.87 -15.72 -2.11
N LYS A 422 -6.38 -16.94 -1.87
CA LYS A 422 -7.72 -17.36 -2.31
C LYS A 422 -8.86 -16.74 -1.52
N GLY A 423 -8.59 -16.16 -0.36
CA GLY A 423 -9.58 -15.43 0.43
C GLY A 423 -10.20 -16.23 1.58
N PHE A 424 -9.56 -17.30 2.05
CA PHE A 424 -9.99 -17.99 3.25
C PHE A 424 -9.77 -17.14 4.51
N ASN A 425 -10.68 -17.24 5.49
CA ASN A 425 -10.59 -16.47 6.73
C ASN A 425 -9.78 -17.19 7.81
N PHE A 426 -9.76 -18.53 7.80
CA PHE A 426 -8.96 -19.29 8.73
C PHE A 426 -8.51 -20.65 8.19
N VAL A 427 -7.46 -21.17 8.81
CA VAL A 427 -6.94 -22.53 8.59
C VAL A 427 -6.76 -23.22 9.93
N VAL A 428 -7.27 -24.43 10.06
CA VAL A 428 -6.89 -25.35 11.13
C VAL A 428 -5.72 -26.19 10.60
N VAL A 429 -4.57 -26.12 11.27
CA VAL A 429 -3.40 -26.95 10.98
C VAL A 429 -3.30 -28.02 12.04
N ILE A 430 -3.47 -29.27 11.60
CA ILE A 430 -3.44 -30.45 12.46
C ILE A 430 -2.05 -31.10 12.40
N ASP A 431 -1.51 -31.39 13.57
CA ASP A 431 -0.33 -32.22 13.77
C ASP A 431 -0.77 -33.64 14.14
N PHE A 432 -0.22 -34.66 13.47
CA PHE A 432 -0.54 -36.05 13.79
C PHE A 432 0.16 -36.44 15.09
N SER A 433 -0.61 -36.50 16.17
CA SER A 433 -0.20 -37.13 17.43
C SER A 433 -0.76 -38.54 17.54
N ASP A 434 -0.14 -39.38 18.36
CA ASP A 434 -0.64 -40.74 18.66
C ASP A 434 -2.09 -40.75 19.14
N ASP A 435 -2.52 -39.69 19.84
CA ASP A 435 -3.89 -39.55 20.31
C ASP A 435 -4.82 -39.04 19.22
N PHE A 436 -4.36 -38.12 18.36
CA PHE A 436 -5.16 -37.62 17.23
C PHE A 436 -5.50 -38.75 16.24
N THR A 437 -4.54 -39.62 15.93
CA THR A 437 -4.74 -40.72 14.96
C THR A 437 -5.83 -41.70 15.38
N LYS A 438 -6.14 -41.80 16.68
CA LYS A 438 -7.13 -42.72 17.28
C LYS A 438 -8.57 -42.18 17.27
N ILE A 439 -8.77 -40.89 16.95
CA ILE A 439 -10.08 -40.24 16.96
C ILE A 439 -11.00 -40.86 15.91
N GLN A 440 -12.21 -41.28 16.30
CA GLN A 440 -13.21 -41.79 15.35
C GLN A 440 -13.71 -40.67 14.45
N GLY A 441 -14.06 -40.99 13.19
CA GLY A 441 -14.44 -39.94 12.23
C GLY A 441 -15.68 -39.15 12.64
N ASN A 442 -16.67 -39.79 13.28
CA ASN A 442 -17.83 -39.10 13.83
C ASN A 442 -17.45 -38.10 14.94
N ASP A 443 -16.49 -38.44 15.80
CA ASP A 443 -16.02 -37.55 16.87
C ASP A 443 -15.25 -36.38 16.30
N PHE A 444 -14.36 -36.65 15.32
CA PHE A 444 -13.62 -35.63 14.59
C PHE A 444 -14.56 -34.62 13.91
N LEU A 445 -15.57 -35.10 13.17
CA LEU A 445 -16.57 -34.26 12.51
C LEU A 445 -17.44 -33.51 13.52
N SER A 446 -17.80 -34.13 14.66
CA SER A 446 -18.57 -33.49 15.73
C SER A 446 -17.80 -32.34 16.38
N ILE A 447 -16.50 -32.52 16.61
CA ILE A 447 -15.63 -31.46 17.14
C ILE A 447 -15.61 -30.28 16.17
N LEU A 448 -15.37 -30.53 14.88
CA LEU A 448 -15.37 -29.46 13.87
C LEU A 448 -16.74 -28.77 13.79
N LYS A 449 -17.83 -29.54 13.69
CA LYS A 449 -19.19 -29.00 13.67
C LYS A 449 -19.43 -28.06 14.85
N ASN A 450 -19.17 -28.52 16.07
CA ASN A 450 -19.51 -27.78 17.26
C ASN A 450 -18.56 -26.60 17.46
N ASN A 451 -17.25 -26.82 17.34
CA ASN A 451 -16.23 -25.84 17.70
C ASN A 451 -15.79 -24.93 16.54
N CYS A 452 -16.33 -25.14 15.34
CA CYS A 452 -16.21 -24.22 14.21
C CYS A 452 -17.57 -23.77 13.67
N ASN A 453 -18.71 -24.21 14.26
CA ASN A 453 -20.06 -23.91 13.79
C ASN A 453 -20.26 -24.20 12.28
N VAL A 454 -19.93 -25.42 11.86
CA VAL A 454 -19.96 -25.81 10.44
C VAL A 454 -21.39 -25.98 9.94
N LYS A 455 -21.69 -25.33 8.82
CA LYS A 455 -22.98 -25.46 8.09
C LYS A 455 -22.83 -25.93 6.66
N TYR A 456 -21.62 -25.87 6.13
CA TYR A 456 -21.32 -26.31 4.78
C TYR A 456 -19.99 -27.06 4.73
N LEU A 457 -19.98 -28.19 4.04
CA LEU A 457 -18.78 -28.96 3.73
C LEU A 457 -18.65 -29.15 2.23
N ALA A 458 -17.44 -29.00 1.70
CA ALA A 458 -17.10 -29.38 0.32
C ALA A 458 -15.94 -30.36 0.33
N GLU A 459 -16.13 -31.56 -0.21
CA GLU A 459 -15.14 -32.63 -0.16
C GLU A 459 -15.06 -33.39 -1.49
N GLY A 460 -13.89 -33.97 -1.80
CA GLY A 460 -13.73 -34.83 -2.97
C GLY A 460 -14.37 -36.21 -2.80
N GLU A 461 -14.70 -36.89 -3.89
CA GLU A 461 -15.28 -38.26 -3.87
C GLU A 461 -14.42 -39.31 -3.13
N ASP A 462 -13.12 -39.09 -3.03
CA ASP A 462 -12.17 -39.96 -2.32
C ASP A 462 -11.90 -39.53 -0.87
N PHE A 463 -12.68 -38.58 -0.34
CA PHE A 463 -12.56 -38.11 1.02
C PHE A 463 -12.71 -39.24 2.04
N ARG A 464 -11.78 -39.26 3.00
CA ARG A 464 -11.79 -40.15 4.15
C ARG A 464 -11.25 -39.45 5.39
N CYS A 465 -11.87 -39.69 6.54
CA CYS A 465 -11.39 -39.17 7.83
C CYS A 465 -11.54 -40.19 8.98
N GLY A 466 -11.04 -39.80 10.16
CA GLY A 466 -11.09 -40.60 11.38
C GLY A 466 -10.09 -41.75 11.44
N TYR A 467 -10.17 -42.54 12.52
CA TYR A 467 -9.30 -43.68 12.78
C TYR A 467 -9.23 -44.60 11.55
N LYS A 468 -8.01 -44.81 11.05
CA LYS A 468 -7.70 -45.58 9.83
C LYS A 468 -8.41 -45.11 8.55
N GLY A 469 -9.03 -43.93 8.54
CA GLY A 469 -9.78 -43.41 7.40
C GLY A 469 -11.07 -44.20 7.12
N LEU A 470 -11.72 -44.70 8.16
CA LEU A 470 -12.94 -45.52 8.07
C LEU A 470 -14.20 -44.72 7.74
N THR A 471 -14.21 -43.41 7.94
CA THR A 471 -15.35 -42.55 7.57
C THR A 471 -15.15 -42.05 6.15
N ASP A 472 -15.96 -42.54 5.22
CA ASP A 472 -15.96 -42.22 3.79
C ASP A 472 -17.15 -41.31 3.40
N ILE A 473 -17.34 -41.06 2.10
CA ILE A 473 -18.42 -40.20 1.59
C ILE A 473 -19.83 -40.66 2.00
N PRO A 474 -20.22 -41.97 1.91
CA PRO A 474 -21.48 -42.45 2.45
C PRO A 474 -21.68 -42.11 3.94
N ALA A 475 -20.70 -42.39 4.79
CA ALA A 475 -20.77 -42.05 6.22
C ALA A 475 -20.83 -40.53 6.45
N LEU A 476 -20.11 -39.74 5.66
CA LEU A 476 -20.14 -38.28 5.70
C LEU A 476 -21.53 -37.73 5.31
N LYS A 477 -22.17 -38.29 4.28
CA LYS A 477 -23.54 -37.92 3.87
C LYS A 477 -24.54 -38.16 5.00
N GLU A 478 -24.46 -39.31 5.67
CA GLU A 478 -25.31 -39.61 6.83
C GLU A 478 -25.07 -38.63 7.98
N PHE A 479 -23.79 -38.36 8.30
CA PHE A 479 -23.42 -37.38 9.31
C PHE A 479 -23.98 -35.99 8.99
N CYS A 480 -23.81 -35.50 7.77
CA CYS A 480 -24.26 -34.19 7.34
C CYS A 480 -25.79 -34.07 7.38
N ALA A 481 -26.52 -35.10 6.91
CA ALA A 481 -27.98 -35.14 6.95
C ALA A 481 -28.50 -35.08 8.39
N LYS A 482 -27.92 -35.86 9.31
CA LYS A 482 -28.28 -35.87 10.74
C LYS A 482 -28.02 -34.53 11.43
N ASN A 483 -27.01 -33.79 10.97
CA ASN A 483 -26.53 -32.57 11.61
C ASN A 483 -26.95 -31.27 10.90
N GLN A 484 -27.79 -31.35 9.85
CA GLN A 484 -28.22 -30.20 9.04
C GLN A 484 -27.03 -29.41 8.48
N ILE A 485 -26.04 -30.12 7.95
CA ILE A 485 -24.89 -29.57 7.24
C ILE A 485 -25.12 -29.82 5.76
N GLU A 486 -25.04 -28.77 4.94
CA GLU A 486 -25.05 -28.92 3.49
C GLU A 486 -23.70 -29.50 3.03
N LEU A 487 -23.73 -30.53 2.19
CA LEU A 487 -22.54 -31.21 1.69
C LEU A 487 -22.48 -31.15 0.17
N ASN A 488 -21.38 -30.62 -0.36
CA ASN A 488 -21.03 -30.71 -1.77
C ASN A 488 -19.92 -31.75 -1.97
N VAL A 489 -20.19 -32.77 -2.77
CA VAL A 489 -19.19 -33.79 -3.13
C VAL A 489 -18.72 -33.50 -4.55
N VAL A 490 -17.43 -33.23 -4.69
CA VAL A 490 -16.81 -32.80 -5.94
C VAL A 490 -16.13 -33.99 -6.62
N SER A 491 -16.50 -34.23 -7.88
CA SER A 491 -15.87 -35.26 -8.70
C SER A 491 -14.43 -34.92 -9.05
N PHE A 492 -13.62 -35.94 -9.28
CA PHE A 492 -12.23 -35.74 -9.65
C PHE A 492 -12.11 -35.09 -11.04
N VAL A 493 -11.02 -34.35 -11.23
CA VAL A 493 -10.67 -33.78 -12.54
C VAL A 493 -9.76 -34.77 -13.28
N ASP A 494 -10.11 -35.06 -14.53
CA ASP A 494 -9.25 -35.78 -15.46
C ASP A 494 -8.36 -34.81 -16.25
N TYR A 495 -7.10 -35.16 -16.43
CA TYR A 495 -6.21 -34.47 -17.36
C TYR A 495 -5.36 -35.51 -18.09
N SER A 496 -5.44 -35.54 -19.43
CA SER A 496 -4.75 -36.52 -20.28
C SER A 496 -5.09 -37.99 -19.94
N GLY A 497 -6.35 -38.27 -19.63
CA GLY A 497 -6.85 -39.64 -19.38
C GLY A 497 -6.41 -40.22 -18.03
N LYS A 498 -5.95 -39.38 -17.11
CA LYS A 498 -5.58 -39.75 -15.74
C LYS A 498 -6.16 -38.76 -14.74
N LYS A 499 -6.63 -39.28 -13.60
CA LYS A 499 -7.05 -38.46 -12.44
C LYS A 499 -5.92 -37.54 -11.99
N VAL A 500 -6.24 -36.25 -11.83
CA VAL A 500 -5.36 -35.27 -11.19
C VAL A 500 -5.33 -35.52 -9.69
N SER A 501 -4.14 -35.71 -9.12
CA SER A 501 -3.95 -35.91 -7.68
C SER A 501 -2.53 -35.54 -7.26
N SER A 502 -2.31 -35.29 -5.96
CA SER A 502 -0.98 -35.12 -5.38
C SER A 502 -0.06 -36.33 -5.64
N SER A 503 -0.61 -37.55 -5.72
CA SER A 503 0.18 -38.77 -6.01
C SER A 503 0.76 -38.71 -7.42
N ARG A 504 -0.10 -38.41 -8.39
CA ARG A 504 0.31 -38.23 -9.78
C ARG A 504 1.35 -37.13 -9.90
N ILE A 505 1.17 -35.98 -9.23
CA ILE A 505 2.14 -34.89 -9.29
C ILE A 505 3.51 -35.33 -8.74
N ARG A 506 3.56 -36.12 -7.66
CA ARG A 506 4.83 -36.68 -7.16
C ARG A 506 5.49 -37.61 -8.17
N GLU A 507 4.72 -38.51 -8.77
CA GLU A 507 5.20 -39.40 -9.85
C GLU A 507 5.74 -38.58 -11.03
N ASP A 508 5.00 -37.57 -11.46
CA ASP A 508 5.38 -36.68 -12.56
C ASP A 508 6.63 -35.84 -12.21
N VAL A 509 6.89 -35.52 -10.93
CA VAL A 509 8.15 -34.86 -10.51
C VAL A 509 9.33 -35.80 -10.69
N LEU A 510 9.17 -37.09 -10.34
CA LEU A 510 10.18 -38.12 -10.53
C LEU A 510 10.41 -38.42 -12.03
N ASP A 511 9.35 -38.42 -12.82
CA ASP A 511 9.40 -38.58 -14.27
C ASP A 511 9.83 -37.31 -15.02
N LYS A 512 10.12 -36.21 -14.31
CA LYS A 512 10.55 -34.91 -14.85
C LYS A 512 9.52 -34.25 -15.79
N LYS A 513 8.23 -34.54 -15.63
CA LYS A 513 7.10 -34.03 -16.43
C LYS A 513 6.59 -32.65 -15.95
N PHE A 514 7.48 -31.68 -15.81
CA PHE A 514 7.14 -30.37 -15.21
C PHE A 514 6.11 -29.55 -16.00
N ASN A 515 5.96 -29.78 -17.30
CA ASN A 515 4.94 -29.14 -18.11
C ASN A 515 3.53 -29.60 -17.70
N GLU A 516 3.32 -30.92 -17.55
CA GLU A 516 2.06 -31.46 -17.06
C GLU A 516 1.76 -30.99 -15.63
N ILE A 517 2.79 -30.98 -14.77
CA ILE A 517 2.66 -30.50 -13.39
C ILE A 517 2.22 -29.04 -13.35
N SER A 518 2.82 -28.18 -14.20
CA SER A 518 2.51 -26.76 -14.20
C SER A 518 1.07 -26.47 -14.62
N ILE A 519 0.53 -27.28 -15.54
CA ILE A 519 -0.88 -27.23 -15.94
C ILE A 519 -1.77 -27.68 -14.77
N MET A 520 -1.45 -28.82 -14.15
CA MET A 520 -2.23 -29.34 -13.03
C MET A 520 -2.21 -28.41 -11.81
N LEU A 521 -1.10 -27.74 -11.50
CA LEU A 521 -0.97 -26.79 -10.38
C LEU A 521 -1.43 -25.36 -10.73
N LYS A 522 -1.73 -25.09 -12.01
CA LYS A 522 -1.89 -23.74 -12.58
C LYS A 522 -0.72 -22.79 -12.26
N ASN A 523 0.43 -23.35 -11.90
CA ASN A 523 1.63 -22.67 -11.42
C ASN A 523 2.85 -23.56 -11.66
N PRO A 524 4.04 -22.99 -11.91
CA PRO A 524 5.28 -23.77 -11.97
C PRO A 524 5.50 -24.58 -10.70
N TYR A 525 5.98 -25.83 -10.85
CA TYR A 525 6.38 -26.62 -9.70
C TYR A 525 7.49 -25.89 -8.93
N THR A 526 7.31 -25.64 -7.64
CA THR A 526 8.17 -24.70 -6.91
C THR A 526 8.68 -25.32 -5.62
N ILE A 527 10.00 -25.45 -5.51
CA ILE A 527 10.69 -25.80 -4.26
C ILE A 527 10.77 -24.55 -3.38
N ASP A 528 10.27 -24.68 -2.16
CA ASP A 528 10.36 -23.66 -1.12
C ASP A 528 11.75 -23.70 -0.48
N CYS A 529 12.57 -22.69 -0.75
CA CYS A 529 13.92 -22.60 -0.19
C CYS A 529 13.97 -21.74 1.08
N ALA A 530 12.83 -21.41 1.69
CA ALA A 530 12.80 -20.69 2.96
C ALA A 530 13.53 -21.50 4.05
N GLY A 531 14.51 -20.87 4.70
CA GLY A 531 15.32 -21.51 5.75
C GLY A 531 16.48 -22.35 5.24
N PHE A 532 16.74 -22.39 3.93
CA PHE A 532 17.93 -23.09 3.41
C PHE A 532 19.18 -22.25 3.71
N GLU A 533 20.24 -22.93 4.14
CA GLU A 533 21.56 -22.32 4.33
C GLU A 533 22.34 -22.40 3.02
N TRP A 534 22.53 -21.23 2.41
CA TRP A 534 23.22 -21.09 1.14
C TRP A 534 24.65 -20.60 1.34
N TYR A 535 25.60 -21.24 0.66
CA TYR A 535 27.00 -20.82 0.61
C TYR A 535 27.49 -20.78 -0.83
N ARG A 536 28.56 -20.02 -1.06
CA ARG A 536 29.18 -19.92 -2.39
C ARG A 536 30.31 -20.93 -2.49
N GLU A 537 30.39 -21.62 -3.62
CA GLU A 537 31.50 -22.52 -3.93
C GLU A 537 31.87 -22.42 -5.41
N THR A 538 33.13 -22.71 -5.71
CA THR A 538 33.63 -22.75 -7.09
C THR A 538 34.04 -24.18 -7.40
N ILE A 539 33.43 -24.77 -8.43
CA ILE A 539 33.70 -26.14 -8.88
C ILE A 539 34.09 -26.07 -10.36
N GLU A 540 35.26 -26.60 -10.72
CA GLU A 540 35.77 -26.63 -12.11
C GLU A 540 35.73 -25.25 -12.80
N GLY A 541 36.06 -24.18 -12.04
CA GLY A 541 36.07 -22.81 -12.55
C GLY A 541 34.70 -22.14 -12.71
N LYS A 542 33.60 -22.83 -12.38
CA LYS A 542 32.24 -22.27 -12.34
C LYS A 542 31.82 -21.94 -10.91
N ASN A 543 31.18 -20.79 -10.74
CA ASN A 543 30.65 -20.36 -9.44
C ASN A 543 29.23 -20.88 -9.23
N TYR A 544 28.97 -21.41 -8.04
CA TYR A 544 27.67 -21.90 -7.62
C TYR A 544 27.22 -21.25 -6.32
N LEU A 545 25.91 -21.10 -6.17
CA LEU A 545 25.25 -20.96 -4.89
C LEU A 545 24.72 -22.34 -4.50
N THR A 546 25.20 -22.89 -3.39
CA THR A 546 24.95 -24.27 -2.98
C THR A 546 24.25 -24.31 -1.63
N ALA A 547 23.28 -25.21 -1.50
CA ALA A 547 22.62 -25.53 -0.25
C ALA A 547 22.42 -27.05 -0.13
N LYS A 548 22.31 -27.54 1.11
CA LYS A 548 21.81 -28.89 1.36
C LYS A 548 20.31 -28.95 1.04
N LYS A 549 19.86 -30.01 0.37
CA LYS A 549 18.42 -30.30 0.22
C LYS A 549 17.84 -30.41 1.63
N HIS A 550 16.88 -29.54 1.97
CA HIS A 550 16.27 -29.47 3.29
C HIS A 550 14.74 -29.49 3.15
N GLY A 551 14.05 -29.92 4.22
CA GLY A 551 12.60 -30.09 4.22
C GLY A 551 12.14 -31.43 3.65
N ILE A 552 10.82 -31.59 3.61
CA ILE A 552 10.16 -32.84 3.20
C ILE A 552 9.54 -32.76 1.81
N GLN A 553 9.73 -31.65 1.08
CA GLN A 553 9.23 -31.55 -0.28
C GLN A 553 9.92 -32.56 -1.20
N ILE A 554 9.19 -33.10 -2.17
CA ILE A 554 9.75 -33.99 -3.19
C ILE A 554 10.71 -33.21 -4.08
N PHE A 555 11.96 -33.66 -4.19
CA PHE A 555 12.90 -33.09 -5.14
C PHE A 555 12.86 -33.90 -6.44
N PRO A 556 13.11 -33.25 -7.60
CA PRO A 556 13.40 -33.98 -8.83
C PRO A 556 14.60 -34.92 -8.65
N PRO A 557 14.73 -35.99 -9.48
CA PRO A 557 15.90 -36.85 -9.45
C PRO A 557 17.20 -36.07 -9.69
N ASP A 558 18.34 -36.66 -9.34
CA ASP A 558 19.63 -36.05 -9.64
C ASP A 558 19.80 -35.79 -11.14
N GLY A 559 20.44 -34.66 -11.47
CA GLY A 559 20.56 -34.17 -12.84
C GLY A 559 20.64 -32.65 -12.92
N GLU A 560 20.70 -32.15 -14.15
CA GLU A 560 20.74 -30.71 -14.46
C GLU A 560 19.37 -30.25 -14.99
N TYR A 561 18.93 -29.10 -14.51
CA TYR A 561 17.62 -28.53 -14.83
C TYR A 561 17.77 -27.05 -15.13
N THR A 562 17.16 -26.60 -16.23
CA THR A 562 16.94 -25.17 -16.46
C THR A 562 15.86 -24.70 -15.51
N VAL A 563 16.21 -23.85 -14.53
CA VAL A 563 15.32 -23.36 -13.47
C VAL A 563 15.05 -21.88 -13.52
N LYS A 564 13.85 -21.45 -13.12
CA LYS A 564 13.58 -20.05 -12.78
C LYS A 564 13.73 -19.88 -11.28
N ILE A 565 14.70 -19.09 -10.86
CA ILE A 565 14.93 -18.84 -9.44
C ILE A 565 14.26 -17.56 -9.05
N LYS A 566 13.35 -17.63 -8.08
CA LYS A 566 12.82 -16.44 -7.41
C LYS A 566 13.77 -16.07 -6.29
N MET A 567 14.55 -15.03 -6.53
CA MET A 567 15.33 -14.40 -5.48
C MET A 567 14.52 -13.28 -4.86
N VAL A 568 14.60 -13.18 -3.54
CA VAL A 568 14.32 -11.92 -2.87
C VAL A 568 15.62 -11.12 -2.96
N ILE A 569 15.76 -10.47 -4.12
CA ILE A 569 16.50 -9.22 -4.24
C ILE A 569 15.48 -8.16 -3.93
N SER A 570 15.89 -7.04 -3.39
CA SER A 570 14.90 -6.07 -3.01
C SER A 570 15.13 -4.77 -3.73
N GLY A 571 14.02 -4.14 -4.11
CA GLY A 571 14.05 -2.78 -4.55
C GLY A 571 13.12 -2.32 -5.67
N SER A 572 11.92 -2.89 -5.78
CA SER A 572 10.79 -2.29 -6.50
C SER A 572 9.57 -3.22 -6.36
N GLU A 573 8.41 -2.71 -6.73
CA GLU A 573 7.09 -3.36 -6.66
C GLU A 573 6.97 -4.69 -7.43
N GLU A 574 8.03 -5.19 -8.06
CA GLU A 574 8.03 -6.51 -8.67
C GLU A 574 9.43 -6.91 -9.11
N ILE A 575 10.33 -7.27 -8.19
CA ILE A 575 11.49 -8.08 -8.59
C ILE A 575 11.76 -9.17 -7.56
N SER A 576 10.91 -10.20 -7.55
CA SER A 576 11.51 -11.53 -7.53
C SER A 576 12.34 -11.62 -8.80
N ALA A 577 13.66 -11.41 -8.72
CA ALA A 577 14.50 -11.51 -9.90
C ALA A 577 14.44 -12.95 -10.33
N THR A 578 13.69 -13.19 -11.41
CA THR A 578 13.44 -14.52 -11.91
C THR A 578 14.48 -14.79 -12.97
N LYS A 579 15.57 -15.45 -12.58
CA LYS A 579 16.65 -15.79 -13.51
C LYS A 579 16.50 -17.21 -13.97
N THR A 580 16.58 -17.39 -15.28
CA THR A 580 16.73 -18.71 -15.88
C THR A 580 18.19 -19.11 -15.74
N VAL A 581 18.46 -20.13 -14.93
CA VAL A 581 19.81 -20.62 -14.62
C VAL A 581 19.83 -22.14 -14.60
N ALA A 582 21.01 -22.75 -14.77
CA ALA A 582 21.17 -24.17 -14.55
C ALA A 582 21.19 -24.46 -13.04
N CYS A 583 20.35 -25.40 -12.60
CA CYS A 583 20.39 -25.98 -11.27
C CYS A 583 20.80 -27.45 -11.38
N LYS A 584 21.81 -27.82 -10.61
CA LYS A 584 22.32 -29.19 -10.50
C LYS A 584 21.90 -29.78 -9.15
N LEU A 585 21.25 -30.93 -9.21
CA LEU A 585 20.90 -31.75 -8.06
C LEU A 585 21.80 -32.97 -8.05
N ASP A 586 22.59 -33.16 -6.99
CA ASP A 586 23.42 -34.35 -6.80
C ASP A 586 23.69 -34.60 -5.30
N SER A 587 23.71 -35.88 -4.88
CA SER A 587 24.21 -36.30 -3.55
C SER A 587 23.61 -35.54 -2.36
N GLY A 588 22.33 -35.20 -2.42
CA GLY A 588 21.64 -34.46 -1.35
C GLY A 588 21.90 -32.94 -1.33
N LEU A 589 22.56 -32.41 -2.36
CA LEU A 589 22.85 -30.99 -2.53
C LEU A 589 22.05 -30.41 -3.69
N LEU A 590 21.83 -29.10 -3.60
CA LEU A 590 21.22 -28.29 -4.62
C LEU A 590 22.19 -27.15 -4.96
N ARG A 591 22.59 -27.07 -6.22
CA ARG A 591 23.56 -26.09 -6.72
C ARG A 591 22.97 -25.27 -7.83
N VAL A 592 23.06 -23.96 -7.69
CA VAL A 592 22.57 -23.00 -8.66
C VAL A 592 23.78 -22.33 -9.31
N LEU A 593 23.89 -22.40 -10.63
CA LEU A 593 24.97 -21.73 -11.36
C LEU A 593 24.82 -20.20 -11.26
N ASP A 594 25.88 -19.51 -10.79
CA ASP A 594 25.97 -18.04 -10.67
C ASP A 594 27.08 -17.52 -11.59
N SER A 595 26.90 -17.70 -12.91
CA SER A 595 27.95 -17.47 -13.91
C SER A 595 28.48 -16.03 -13.98
N ASP A 596 27.66 -15.04 -13.62
CA ASP A 596 27.96 -13.61 -13.69
C ASP A 596 28.02 -12.92 -12.31
N GLY A 597 27.96 -13.70 -11.21
CA GLY A 597 27.98 -13.17 -9.84
C GLY A 597 26.76 -12.28 -9.51
N SER A 598 25.69 -12.45 -10.27
CA SER A 598 24.51 -11.61 -10.25
C SER A 598 23.39 -12.17 -9.37
N LEU A 599 23.54 -13.39 -8.84
CA LEU A 599 22.68 -13.94 -7.80
C LEU A 599 23.03 -13.31 -6.45
N ARG A 600 22.66 -12.04 -6.30
CA ARG A 600 22.83 -11.25 -5.07
C ARG A 600 21.49 -11.16 -4.33
N GLY A 601 21.24 -12.07 -3.40
CA GLY A 601 20.00 -12.09 -2.62
C GLY A 601 19.74 -13.44 -1.95
N PHE A 602 18.58 -13.58 -1.32
CA PHE A 602 18.12 -14.84 -0.76
C PHE A 602 17.36 -15.62 -1.83
N VAL A 603 17.76 -16.87 -2.12
CA VAL A 603 16.96 -17.76 -2.97
C VAL A 603 15.72 -18.16 -2.19
N ARG A 604 14.58 -17.57 -2.54
CA ARG A 604 13.30 -17.84 -1.88
C ARG A 604 12.63 -19.07 -2.45
N ALA A 605 12.74 -19.28 -3.77
CA ALA A 605 12.14 -20.43 -4.41
C ALA A 605 12.85 -20.79 -5.71
N ILE A 606 12.79 -22.07 -6.07
CA ILE A 606 13.27 -22.60 -7.35
C ILE A 606 12.07 -23.19 -8.06
N GLN A 607 11.77 -22.67 -9.24
CA GLN A 607 10.67 -23.12 -10.06
C GLN A 607 11.20 -24.08 -11.11
N PHE A 608 10.39 -25.08 -11.46
CA PHE A 608 10.57 -26.04 -12.55
C PHE A 608 9.43 -25.92 -13.59
N GLY A 609 9.71 -26.17 -14.87
CA GLY A 609 8.68 -26.31 -15.92
C GLY A 609 8.06 -25.02 -16.46
N TYR A 610 8.79 -23.90 -16.52
CA TYR A 610 8.33 -22.72 -17.26
C TYR A 610 8.48 -22.97 -18.76
N PRO A 611 7.52 -22.51 -19.58
CA PRO A 611 7.69 -22.51 -21.01
C PRO A 611 8.93 -21.68 -21.38
N GLU A 612 9.78 -22.23 -22.25
CA GLU A 612 10.68 -21.40 -23.04
C GLU A 612 9.84 -20.44 -23.87
N LYS A 613 10.33 -19.20 -24.02
CA LYS A 613 9.58 -18.06 -24.57
C LYS A 613 8.88 -18.36 -25.88
#